data_AF-X0VES9-F1
#
_entry.id   AF-X0VES9-F1
#
_cell.length_a   1.000
_cell.length_b   1.000
_cell.length_c   1.000
_cell.angle_alpha   90.00
_cell.angle_beta   90.00
_cell.angle_gamma   90.00
#
_symmetry.space_group_name_H-M   'P 1'
#
loop_
_entity.id
_entity.type
_entity.pdbx_description
1 polymer ?
#
loop_
_entity_poly.entity_id
_entity_poly.type
_entity_poly.pdbx_seq_one_letter_code
_entity_poly.pdbx_strand_id
1 'polypeptide(L)'
;GEIQKEFGSRRAGAPNIAIVGTGYSWLRTLLPNVAAANKANGLAAIIGVGRMAFAYPDFARDIITKSRLDPSKVCVACSACTQIMRDGGMTGCVVRDNEVYGPIFAHGRMSDRDNLVRLASACRQCQAAKGGLESGFAAVCQLGCPAGVNIPKFIGLFLDGENLAAYEVIREANVFPEVCAWLCPVEQQCEGNCLQRFIGDGPVPIADIQRYLAEQANRNGWSKLRIPQQETGKNVAIIGAGPAGLSCAVKLLEAG
;
A
#
# COMPACT_ATOMS: atom_id res chain seq x y z
N GLY A 1 26.19 -12.11 -27.59
CA GLY A 1 27.01 -12.74 -28.64
C GLY A 1 26.45 -14.08 -29.06
N GLU A 2 26.64 -15.13 -28.26
CA GLU A 2 26.25 -16.50 -28.62
C GLU A 2 24.73 -16.74 -28.64
N ILE A 3 24.01 -16.25 -27.63
CA ILE A 3 22.54 -16.33 -27.57
C ILE A 3 21.88 -15.68 -28.80
N GLN A 4 22.42 -14.57 -29.30
CA GLN A 4 21.91 -13.89 -30.50
C GLN A 4 22.18 -14.68 -31.79
N LYS A 5 23.33 -15.36 -31.88
CA LYS A 5 23.66 -16.27 -33.00
C LYS A 5 22.75 -17.51 -33.01
N GLU A 6 22.49 -18.07 -31.83
CA GLU A 6 21.57 -19.20 -31.63
C GLU A 6 20.11 -18.80 -31.93
N PHE A 7 19.71 -17.58 -31.61
CA PHE A 7 18.38 -17.05 -31.96
C PHE A 7 18.23 -16.84 -33.48
N GLY A 8 19.27 -16.32 -34.13
CA GLY A 8 19.32 -16.15 -35.58
C GLY A 8 19.19 -17.48 -36.34
N SER A 9 19.88 -18.53 -35.87
CA SER A 9 19.77 -19.87 -36.46
C SER A 9 18.40 -20.52 -36.22
N ARG A 10 17.78 -20.33 -35.05
CA ARG A 10 16.42 -20.81 -34.76
C ARG A 10 15.34 -20.11 -35.60
N ARG A 11 15.51 -18.82 -35.91
CA ARG A 11 14.58 -18.09 -36.79
C ARG A 11 14.55 -18.67 -38.21
N ALA A 12 15.69 -19.15 -38.73
CA ALA A 12 15.76 -19.81 -40.02
C ALA A 12 14.90 -21.10 -40.08
N GLY A 13 14.69 -21.77 -38.95
CA GLY A 13 13.82 -22.94 -38.82
C GLY A 13 12.32 -22.64 -38.61
N ALA A 14 11.95 -21.37 -38.36
CA ALA A 14 10.56 -20.97 -38.11
C ALA A 14 10.27 -19.55 -38.66
N PRO A 15 10.29 -19.37 -40.00
CA PRO A 15 10.21 -18.06 -40.65
C PRO A 15 8.90 -17.29 -40.40
N ASN A 16 7.83 -17.99 -39.99
CA ASN A 16 6.51 -17.41 -39.73
C ASN A 16 6.30 -16.91 -38.28
N ILE A 17 7.31 -17.00 -37.40
CA ILE A 17 7.18 -16.54 -36.02
C ILE A 17 7.52 -15.04 -35.92
N ALA A 18 6.55 -14.23 -35.51
CA ALA A 18 6.77 -12.82 -35.20
C ALA A 18 7.55 -12.67 -33.89
N ILE A 19 8.71 -12.01 -33.95
CA ILE A 19 9.52 -11.69 -32.76
C ILE A 19 9.16 -10.28 -32.30
N VAL A 20 8.76 -10.13 -31.04
CA VAL A 20 8.48 -8.84 -30.42
C VAL A 20 9.68 -8.43 -29.56
N GLY A 21 10.32 -7.31 -29.90
CA GLY A 21 11.37 -6.72 -29.09
C GLY A 21 10.77 -5.97 -27.91
N THR A 22 11.10 -6.38 -26.68
CA THR A 22 10.61 -5.76 -25.43
C THR A 22 11.72 -5.05 -24.65
N GLY A 23 11.38 -4.24 -23.65
CA GLY A 23 12.36 -3.60 -22.77
C GLY A 23 13.01 -2.34 -23.33
N TYR A 24 12.57 -1.87 -24.49
CA TYR A 24 13.15 -0.70 -25.16
C TYR A 24 12.93 0.61 -24.39
N SER A 25 12.00 0.67 -23.42
CA SER A 25 11.79 1.85 -22.57
C SER A 25 13.06 2.29 -21.84
N TRP A 26 13.96 1.34 -21.49
CA TRP A 26 15.24 1.60 -20.82
C TRP A 26 16.21 2.41 -21.68
N LEU A 27 16.07 2.33 -23.01
CA LEU A 27 16.92 3.05 -23.95
C LEU A 27 16.55 4.53 -24.06
N ARG A 28 15.42 4.95 -23.47
CA ARG A 28 14.98 6.36 -23.41
C ARG A 28 15.01 7.00 -24.80
N THR A 29 15.78 8.06 -24.99
CA THR A 29 15.90 8.79 -26.27
C THR A 29 16.57 7.99 -27.38
N LEU A 30 17.34 6.95 -27.03
CA LEU A 30 17.98 6.05 -28.00
C LEU A 30 17.02 4.98 -28.53
N LEU A 31 15.84 4.82 -27.92
CA LEU A 31 14.85 3.83 -28.32
C LEU A 31 14.60 3.81 -29.84
N PRO A 32 14.33 4.92 -30.54
CA PRO A 32 13.95 4.88 -31.94
C PRO A 32 15.08 4.36 -32.83
N ASN A 33 16.32 4.77 -32.54
CA ASN A 33 17.50 4.39 -33.31
C ASN A 33 17.81 2.91 -33.14
N VAL A 34 17.78 2.41 -31.91
CA VAL A 34 18.03 0.99 -31.62
C VAL A 34 16.89 0.11 -32.13
N ALA A 35 15.64 0.57 -32.01
CA ALA A 35 14.47 -0.09 -32.57
C ALA A 35 14.57 -0.23 -34.09
N ALA A 36 14.96 0.84 -34.79
CA ALA A 36 15.15 0.85 -36.23
C ALA A 36 16.26 -0.12 -36.65
N ALA A 37 17.41 -0.09 -35.98
CA ALA A 37 18.52 -1.00 -36.25
C ALA A 37 18.12 -2.47 -36.03
N ASN A 38 17.43 -2.78 -34.94
CA ASN A 38 17.01 -4.15 -34.65
C ASN A 38 15.94 -4.65 -35.62
N LYS A 39 15.06 -3.78 -36.09
CA LYS A 39 14.10 -4.12 -37.15
C LYS A 39 14.81 -4.35 -38.50
N ALA A 40 15.73 -3.46 -38.88
CA ALA A 40 16.48 -3.56 -40.13
C ALA A 40 17.35 -4.83 -40.20
N ASN A 41 17.96 -5.22 -39.08
CA ASN A 41 18.74 -6.45 -38.96
C ASN A 41 17.89 -7.71 -38.79
N GLY A 42 16.55 -7.61 -38.84
CA GLY A 42 15.65 -8.75 -38.68
C GLY A 42 15.68 -9.38 -37.27
N LEU A 43 16.13 -8.65 -36.25
CA LEU A 43 16.16 -9.14 -34.87
C LEU A 43 14.79 -9.06 -34.20
N ALA A 44 13.90 -8.19 -34.69
CA ALA A 44 12.52 -8.08 -34.24
C ALA A 44 11.58 -7.66 -35.39
N ALA A 45 10.37 -8.21 -35.41
CA ALA A 45 9.31 -7.82 -36.32
C ALA A 45 8.57 -6.56 -35.83
N ILE A 46 8.33 -6.49 -34.51
CA ILE A 46 7.62 -5.39 -33.84
C ILE A 46 8.40 -5.01 -32.58
N ILE A 47 8.37 -3.72 -32.22
CA ILE A 47 9.00 -3.20 -31.00
C ILE A 47 7.93 -2.75 -30.01
N GLY A 48 7.91 -3.40 -28.85
CA GLY A 48 7.09 -3.02 -27.71
C GLY A 48 7.79 -1.96 -26.86
N VAL A 49 7.12 -0.83 -26.65
CA VAL A 49 7.68 0.30 -25.88
C VAL A 49 7.29 0.28 -24.39
N GLY A 50 6.41 -0.64 -23.98
CA GLY A 50 6.04 -0.88 -22.58
C GLY A 50 5.69 0.38 -21.80
N ARG A 51 6.38 0.61 -20.68
CA ARG A 51 6.15 1.74 -19.74
C ARG A 51 6.31 3.11 -20.39
N MET A 52 6.99 3.20 -21.53
CA MET A 52 7.11 4.45 -22.29
C MET A 52 5.75 4.90 -22.84
N ALA A 53 4.83 3.98 -23.13
CA ALA A 53 3.49 4.33 -23.58
C ALA A 53 2.72 5.14 -22.53
N PHE A 54 2.90 4.83 -21.23
CA PHE A 54 2.33 5.64 -20.15
C PHE A 54 3.03 6.99 -20.00
N ALA A 55 4.37 6.99 -19.98
CA ALA A 55 5.13 8.22 -19.74
C ALA A 55 5.05 9.22 -20.92
N TYR A 56 4.91 8.71 -22.14
CA TYR A 56 4.97 9.50 -23.36
C TYR A 56 3.98 8.96 -24.40
N PRO A 57 2.66 9.20 -24.25
CA PRO A 57 1.65 8.66 -25.16
C PRO A 57 1.85 9.02 -26.64
N ASP A 58 2.37 10.22 -26.91
CA ASP A 58 2.63 10.72 -28.27
C ASP A 58 3.95 10.23 -28.90
N PHE A 59 4.70 9.35 -28.24
CA PHE A 59 6.07 8.98 -28.65
C PHE A 59 6.15 8.59 -30.13
N ALA A 60 5.18 7.83 -30.64
CA ALA A 60 5.16 7.36 -32.03
C ALA A 60 5.01 8.51 -33.02
N ARG A 61 4.10 9.45 -32.75
CA ARG A 61 3.91 10.65 -33.58
C ARG A 61 5.18 11.49 -33.61
N ASP A 62 5.82 11.69 -32.46
CA ASP A 62 7.04 12.50 -32.37
C ASP A 62 8.24 11.83 -33.06
N ILE A 63 8.36 10.50 -32.99
CA ILE A 63 9.35 9.76 -33.79
C ILE A 63 9.11 9.99 -35.29
N ILE A 64 7.87 9.89 -35.77
CA ILE A 64 7.56 10.03 -37.20
C ILE A 64 7.78 11.47 -37.68
N THR A 65 7.29 12.46 -36.92
CA THR A 65 7.25 13.86 -37.36
C THR A 65 8.52 14.64 -37.05
N LYS A 66 9.26 14.25 -36.02
CA LYS A 66 10.45 14.98 -35.53
C LYS A 66 11.73 14.14 -35.60
N SER A 67 11.63 12.85 -35.94
CA SER A 67 12.76 11.91 -35.96
C SER A 67 13.51 11.80 -34.63
N ARG A 68 12.87 12.16 -33.51
CA ARG A 68 13.46 12.13 -32.16
C ARG A 68 12.39 12.06 -31.08
N LEU A 69 12.78 11.59 -29.90
CA LEU A 69 11.99 11.69 -28.68
C LEU A 69 12.40 12.90 -27.86
N ASP A 70 11.44 13.52 -27.18
CA ASP A 70 11.69 14.54 -26.17
C ASP A 70 12.29 13.93 -24.89
N PRO A 71 13.52 14.32 -24.48
CA PRO A 71 14.16 13.82 -23.26
C PRO A 71 13.37 14.11 -21.98
N SER A 72 12.52 15.13 -21.99
CA SER A 72 11.71 15.49 -20.83
C SER A 72 10.49 14.58 -20.64
N LYS A 73 10.07 13.83 -21.67
CA LYS A 73 8.86 12.98 -21.64
C LYS A 73 9.16 11.48 -21.50
N VAL A 74 10.37 11.03 -21.86
CA VAL A 74 10.74 9.60 -21.82
C VAL A 74 10.59 8.98 -20.43
N CYS A 75 10.35 7.66 -20.42
CA CYS A 75 10.24 6.87 -19.20
C CYS A 75 11.54 6.94 -18.38
N VAL A 76 11.41 7.22 -17.08
CA VAL A 76 12.55 7.26 -16.14
C VAL A 76 12.90 5.87 -15.56
N ALA A 77 12.10 4.85 -15.89
CA ALA A 77 12.27 3.45 -15.45
C ALA A 77 12.21 3.23 -13.92
N CYS A 78 11.51 4.08 -13.17
CA CYS A 78 11.35 3.98 -11.71
C CYS A 78 10.53 2.76 -11.23
N SER A 79 9.90 2.02 -12.14
CA SER A 79 9.07 0.84 -11.83
C SER A 79 7.78 1.10 -11.04
N ALA A 80 7.42 2.35 -10.76
CA ALA A 80 6.20 2.69 -10.03
C ALA A 80 4.92 2.14 -10.71
N CYS A 81 4.82 2.22 -12.03
CA CYS A 81 3.71 1.62 -12.78
C CYS A 81 3.61 0.09 -12.58
N THR A 82 4.74 -0.60 -12.48
CA THR A 82 4.79 -2.05 -12.22
C THR A 82 4.44 -2.35 -10.77
N GLN A 83 4.85 -1.49 -9.84
CA GLN A 83 4.47 -1.64 -8.45
C GLN A 83 2.96 -1.49 -8.24
N ILE A 84 2.31 -0.52 -8.90
CA ILE A 84 0.84 -0.42 -8.87
C ILE A 84 0.18 -1.74 -9.28
N MET A 85 0.70 -2.42 -10.32
CA MET A 85 0.15 -3.71 -10.74
C MET A 85 0.35 -4.81 -9.68
N ARG A 86 1.49 -4.82 -8.99
CA ARG A 86 1.74 -5.77 -7.89
C ARG A 86 0.81 -5.53 -6.71
N ASP A 87 0.47 -4.26 -6.48
CA ASP A 87 -0.46 -3.83 -5.45
C ASP A 87 -1.93 -4.00 -5.89
N GLY A 88 -2.19 -4.57 -7.08
CA GLY A 88 -3.53 -4.84 -7.61
C GLY A 88 -4.28 -3.63 -8.18
N GLY A 89 -3.60 -2.49 -8.35
CA GLY A 89 -4.19 -1.24 -8.84
C GLY A 89 -4.17 -1.07 -10.36
N MET A 90 -4.92 -0.06 -10.84
CA MET A 90 -4.91 0.35 -12.24
C MET A 90 -3.64 1.13 -12.57
N THR A 91 -2.82 0.59 -13.48
CA THR A 91 -1.47 1.11 -13.75
C THR A 91 -1.44 2.33 -14.67
N GLY A 92 -0.43 3.17 -14.47
CA GLY A 92 -0.08 4.32 -15.33
C GLY A 92 1.19 5.01 -14.84
N CYS A 93 1.47 6.23 -15.33
CA CYS A 93 2.73 6.89 -15.04
C CYS A 93 2.67 7.79 -13.80
N VAL A 94 3.11 7.27 -12.65
CA VAL A 94 3.18 8.05 -11.39
C VAL A 94 3.99 9.35 -11.49
N VAL A 95 5.00 9.38 -12.37
CA VAL A 95 5.90 10.55 -12.52
C VAL A 95 5.32 11.62 -13.43
N ARG A 96 4.52 11.23 -14.44
CA ARG A 96 3.99 12.16 -15.45
C ARG A 96 2.55 12.57 -15.17
N ASP A 97 1.79 11.64 -14.62
CA ASP A 97 0.36 11.76 -14.34
C ASP A 97 0.14 11.63 -12.82
N ASN A 98 0.94 12.37 -12.04
CA ASN A 98 1.03 12.19 -10.58
C ASN A 98 -0.30 12.48 -9.87
N GLU A 99 -1.07 13.45 -10.33
CA GLU A 99 -2.38 13.78 -9.76
C GLU A 99 -3.34 12.58 -9.77
N VAL A 100 -3.22 11.70 -10.77
CA VAL A 100 -4.05 10.51 -10.91
C VAL A 100 -3.39 9.29 -10.27
N TYR A 101 -2.15 8.97 -10.64
CA TYR A 101 -1.50 7.72 -10.23
C TYR A 101 -0.66 7.84 -8.96
N GLY A 102 -0.35 9.06 -8.51
CA GLY A 102 0.32 9.31 -7.24
C GLY A 102 -0.47 8.78 -6.05
N PRO A 103 -1.76 9.17 -5.89
CA PRO A 103 -2.63 8.63 -4.84
C PRO A 103 -2.78 7.10 -4.91
N ILE A 104 -2.94 6.54 -6.12
CA ILE A 104 -3.08 5.08 -6.33
C ILE A 104 -1.81 4.35 -5.88
N PHE A 105 -0.64 4.84 -6.29
CA PHE A 105 0.64 4.29 -5.88
C PHE A 105 0.85 4.40 -4.37
N ALA A 106 0.57 5.56 -3.78
CA ALA A 106 0.69 5.78 -2.34
C ALA A 106 -0.21 4.80 -1.56
N HIS A 107 -1.48 4.68 -1.96
CA HIS A 107 -2.42 3.74 -1.33
C HIS A 107 -1.92 2.30 -1.42
N GLY A 108 -1.50 1.83 -2.60
CA GLY A 108 -0.96 0.48 -2.77
C GLY A 108 0.23 0.20 -1.86
N ARG A 109 1.15 1.16 -1.72
CA ARG A 109 2.29 1.05 -0.80
C ARG A 109 1.87 1.02 0.66
N MET A 110 0.84 1.77 1.04
CA MET A 110 0.35 1.81 2.44
C MET A 110 -0.60 0.66 2.79
N SER A 111 -0.99 -0.17 1.82
CA SER A 111 -1.75 -1.41 2.04
C SER A 111 -0.86 -2.67 2.00
N ASP A 112 0.38 -2.55 1.53
CA ASP A 112 1.36 -3.64 1.47
C ASP A 112 1.96 -3.94 2.85
N ARG A 113 1.73 -5.16 3.36
CA ARG A 113 2.20 -5.59 4.69
C ARG A 113 3.71 -5.41 4.84
N ASP A 114 4.50 -5.81 3.85
CA ASP A 114 5.96 -5.78 3.96
C ASP A 114 6.48 -4.34 4.01
N ASN A 115 5.83 -3.42 3.28
CA ASN A 115 6.09 -2.00 3.42
C ASN A 115 5.74 -1.48 4.82
N LEU A 116 4.57 -1.84 5.33
CA LEU A 116 4.12 -1.42 6.66
C LEU A 116 5.05 -1.94 7.74
N VAL A 117 5.50 -3.19 7.67
CA VAL A 117 6.51 -3.77 8.57
C VAL A 117 7.82 -2.98 8.48
N ARG A 118 8.29 -2.68 7.27
CA ARG A 118 9.52 -1.90 7.07
C ARG A 118 9.40 -0.50 7.72
N LEU A 119 8.27 0.18 7.54
CA LEU A 119 8.02 1.50 8.14
C LEU A 119 7.83 1.42 9.66
N ALA A 120 7.12 0.40 10.13
CA ALA A 120 6.86 0.16 11.55
C ALA A 120 8.09 -0.29 12.33
N SER A 121 9.15 -0.76 11.65
CA SER A 121 10.43 -1.11 12.30
C SER A 121 11.10 0.06 13.01
N ALA A 122 10.74 1.30 12.66
CA ALA A 122 11.15 2.50 13.39
C ALA A 122 10.43 2.65 14.76
N CYS A 123 9.37 1.89 15.03
CA CYS A 123 8.69 1.91 16.32
C CYS A 123 9.66 1.55 17.44
N ARG A 124 9.85 2.47 18.39
CA ARG A 124 10.73 2.26 19.54
C ARG A 124 10.09 1.46 20.66
N GLN A 125 8.85 1.00 20.46
CA GLN A 125 8.09 0.31 21.49
C GLN A 125 8.08 1.12 22.79
N CYS A 126 7.86 2.44 22.66
CA CYS A 126 7.87 3.39 23.78
C CYS A 126 6.91 2.87 24.85
N GLN A 127 7.45 2.34 25.94
CA GLN A 127 6.74 1.71 27.06
C GLN A 127 5.98 0.41 26.76
N ALA A 128 6.48 -0.44 25.85
CA ALA A 128 6.05 -1.85 25.78
C ALA A 128 6.87 -2.81 26.66
N ALA A 129 7.90 -2.32 27.37
CA ALA A 129 8.74 -3.16 28.22
C ALA A 129 8.02 -3.52 29.53
N LYS A 130 7.26 -4.62 29.49
CA LYS A 130 6.94 -5.50 30.63
C LYS A 130 6.31 -4.81 31.86
N GLY A 131 4.98 -4.82 31.91
CA GLY A 131 4.25 -4.71 33.17
C GLY A 131 3.40 -3.46 33.29
N GLY A 132 2.15 -3.59 32.82
CA GLY A 132 0.97 -2.95 33.40
C GLY A 132 1.02 -1.45 33.68
N LEU A 133 -0.04 -1.02 34.34
CA LEU A 133 -0.24 0.32 34.88
C LEU A 133 0.71 0.61 36.07
N GLU A 134 1.89 0.00 36.14
CA GLU A 134 2.76 0.06 37.33
C GLU A 134 3.83 1.16 37.22
N SER A 135 4.20 1.56 36.00
CA SER A 135 5.14 2.66 35.77
C SER A 135 4.47 4.03 35.58
N GLY A 136 3.14 4.10 35.58
CA GLY A 136 2.37 5.36 35.63
C GLY A 136 2.43 6.27 34.40
N PHE A 137 3.14 5.89 33.34
CA PHE A 137 3.25 6.68 32.11
C PHE A 137 2.81 5.84 30.90
N ALA A 138 1.97 6.41 30.05
CA ALA A 138 1.56 5.82 28.78
C ALA A 138 2.36 6.45 27.63
N ALA A 139 2.53 5.69 26.54
CA ALA A 139 3.21 6.19 25.34
C ALA A 139 2.52 7.44 24.80
N VAL A 140 3.29 8.40 24.30
CA VAL A 140 2.76 9.67 23.74
C VAL A 140 1.73 9.46 22.63
N CYS A 141 1.88 8.41 21.81
CA CYS A 141 0.90 8.06 20.79
C CYS A 141 -0.41 7.52 21.39
N GLN A 142 -0.35 6.78 22.50
CA GLN A 142 -1.53 6.31 23.24
C GLN A 142 -2.22 7.45 23.97
N LEU A 143 -1.47 8.37 24.58
CA LEU A 143 -2.02 9.59 25.18
C LEU A 143 -2.70 10.48 24.14
N GLY A 144 -2.16 10.52 22.92
CA GLY A 144 -2.77 11.23 21.79
C GLY A 144 -4.00 10.54 21.18
N CYS A 145 -4.33 9.32 21.59
CA CYS A 145 -5.49 8.58 21.09
C CYS A 145 -6.70 8.79 22.03
N PRO A 146 -7.81 9.39 21.56
CA PRO A 146 -8.99 9.60 22.40
C PRO A 146 -9.63 8.31 22.92
N ALA A 147 -9.48 7.20 22.20
CA ALA A 147 -9.95 5.88 22.62
C ALA A 147 -8.98 5.18 23.59
N GLY A 148 -7.76 5.71 23.79
CA GLY A 148 -6.77 5.11 24.68
C GLY A 148 -6.16 3.79 24.17
N VAL A 149 -6.20 3.54 22.86
CA VAL A 149 -5.65 2.33 22.24
C VAL A 149 -4.18 2.13 22.62
N ASN A 150 -3.82 0.93 23.08
CA ASN A 150 -2.44 0.57 23.39
C ASN A 150 -1.64 0.36 22.10
N ILE A 151 -1.22 1.47 21.48
CA ILE A 151 -0.53 1.50 20.19
C ILE A 151 0.78 0.70 20.20
N PRO A 152 1.69 0.87 21.18
CA PRO A 152 2.91 0.06 21.21
C PRO A 152 2.61 -1.45 21.18
N LYS A 153 1.65 -1.90 22.01
CA LYS A 153 1.28 -3.32 22.08
C LYS A 153 0.79 -3.87 20.74
N PHE A 154 -0.16 -3.21 20.07
CA PHE A 154 -0.66 -3.75 18.80
C PHE A 154 0.39 -3.66 17.68
N ILE A 155 1.24 -2.62 17.67
CA ILE A 155 2.32 -2.50 16.68
C ILE A 155 3.35 -3.61 16.89
N GLY A 156 3.68 -3.95 18.15
CA GLY A 156 4.54 -5.10 18.47
C GLY A 156 3.97 -6.40 17.92
N LEU A 157 2.71 -6.70 18.24
CA LEU A 157 2.01 -7.90 17.74
C LEU A 157 1.94 -7.94 16.20
N PHE A 158 1.72 -6.79 15.55
CA PHE A 158 1.74 -6.71 14.09
C PHE A 158 3.12 -7.05 13.50
N LEU A 159 4.20 -6.55 14.11
CA LEU A 159 5.57 -6.86 13.71
C LEU A 159 5.91 -8.34 13.92
N ASP A 160 5.38 -8.95 14.99
CA ASP A 160 5.53 -10.38 15.29
C ASP A 160 4.68 -11.27 14.35
N GLY A 161 3.82 -10.68 13.51
CA GLY A 161 2.93 -11.39 12.59
C GLY A 161 1.62 -11.86 13.21
N GLU A 162 1.37 -11.52 14.48
CA GLU A 162 0.18 -11.87 15.26
C GLU A 162 -0.99 -10.93 14.95
N ASN A 163 -1.45 -10.92 13.69
CA ASN A 163 -2.46 -9.95 13.20
C ASN A 163 -3.77 -9.98 13.98
N LEU A 164 -4.27 -11.17 14.34
CA LEU A 164 -5.50 -11.30 15.13
C LEU A 164 -5.31 -10.67 16.51
N ALA A 165 -4.22 -11.01 17.21
CA ALA A 165 -3.94 -10.46 18.53
C ALA A 165 -3.72 -8.94 18.47
N ALA A 166 -3.06 -8.43 17.42
CA ALA A 166 -2.90 -7.00 17.20
C ALA A 166 -4.27 -6.31 17.03
N TYR A 167 -5.16 -6.87 16.20
CA TYR A 167 -6.51 -6.36 16.02
C TYR A 167 -7.32 -6.38 17.34
N GLU A 168 -7.23 -7.45 18.12
CA GLU A 168 -7.88 -7.57 19.42
C GLU A 168 -7.50 -6.44 20.38
N VAL A 169 -6.21 -6.09 20.44
CA VAL A 169 -5.73 -4.97 21.27
C VAL A 169 -6.37 -3.63 20.86
N ILE A 170 -6.64 -3.42 19.57
CA ILE A 170 -7.34 -2.22 19.11
C ILE A 170 -8.81 -2.30 19.54
N ARG A 171 -9.45 -3.47 19.37
CA ARG A 171 -10.87 -3.71 19.65
C ARG A 171 -11.24 -3.66 21.13
N GLU A 172 -10.27 -3.93 22.01
CA GLU A 172 -10.38 -3.76 23.47
C GLU A 172 -10.83 -2.33 23.83
N ALA A 173 -10.17 -1.34 23.21
CA ALA A 173 -10.37 0.08 23.50
C ALA A 173 -11.35 0.78 22.55
N ASN A 174 -11.44 0.32 21.30
CA ASN A 174 -12.26 0.94 20.26
C ASN A 174 -13.24 -0.07 19.66
N VAL A 175 -14.54 0.18 19.75
CA VAL A 175 -15.58 -0.69 19.19
C VAL A 175 -15.71 -0.61 17.65
N PHE A 176 -15.18 0.44 17.02
CA PHE A 176 -15.18 0.65 15.57
C PHE A 176 -13.75 0.85 15.03
N PRO A 177 -12.85 -0.15 15.20
CA PRO A 177 -11.49 -0.04 14.69
C PRO A 177 -11.47 0.18 13.17
N GLU A 178 -12.41 -0.41 12.44
CA GLU A 178 -12.53 -0.29 10.99
C GLU A 178 -12.86 1.14 10.57
N VAL A 179 -13.82 1.80 11.23
CA VAL A 179 -14.24 3.17 10.89
C VAL A 179 -13.13 4.15 11.23
N CYS A 180 -12.54 4.02 12.42
CA CYS A 180 -11.45 4.89 12.85
C CYS A 180 -10.20 4.77 11.97
N ALA A 181 -9.95 3.61 11.35
CA ALA A 181 -8.82 3.42 10.43
C ALA A 181 -8.86 4.33 9.18
N TRP A 182 -10.05 4.85 8.85
CA TRP A 182 -10.29 5.70 7.68
C TRP A 182 -10.57 7.16 8.03
N LEU A 183 -11.18 7.43 9.18
CA LEU A 183 -11.71 8.76 9.52
C LEU A 183 -10.92 9.50 10.59
N CYS A 184 -10.03 8.82 11.32
CA CYS A 184 -9.33 9.43 12.43
C CYS A 184 -8.34 10.50 11.93
N PRO A 185 -8.35 11.74 12.47
CA PRO A 185 -7.39 12.79 12.12
C PRO A 185 -6.06 12.53 12.85
N VAL A 186 -5.36 11.47 12.42
CA VAL A 186 -4.19 10.92 13.12
C VAL A 186 -3.03 11.90 13.25
N GLU A 187 -2.91 12.83 12.31
CA GLU A 187 -1.92 13.91 12.31
C GLU A 187 -2.07 14.89 13.48
N GLN A 188 -3.28 14.96 14.06
CA GLN A 188 -3.61 15.72 15.28
C GLN A 188 -3.69 14.83 16.53
N GLN A 189 -3.61 13.51 16.36
CA GLN A 189 -3.81 12.50 17.41
C GLN A 189 -2.57 11.59 17.55
N CYS A 190 -2.73 10.28 17.39
CA CYS A 190 -1.70 9.29 17.69
C CYS A 190 -0.40 9.47 16.87
N GLU A 191 -0.49 9.65 15.55
CA GLU A 191 0.66 9.92 14.68
C GLU A 191 1.22 11.32 14.91
N GLY A 192 0.33 12.27 15.20
CA GLY A 192 0.67 13.63 15.59
C GLY A 192 1.60 13.72 16.79
N ASN A 193 1.36 12.84 17.77
CA ASN A 193 2.12 12.73 19.01
C ASN A 193 3.21 11.65 18.95
N CYS A 194 3.38 10.94 17.83
CA CYS A 194 4.37 9.88 17.73
C CYS A 194 5.80 10.45 17.86
N LEU A 195 6.61 9.90 18.77
CA LEU A 195 7.99 10.36 18.98
C LEU A 195 8.82 10.35 17.68
N GLN A 196 8.61 9.36 16.80
CA GLN A 196 9.33 9.25 15.54
C GLN A 196 9.07 10.41 14.56
N ARG A 197 7.95 11.11 14.70
CA ARG A 197 7.70 12.36 13.95
C ARG A 197 8.74 13.44 14.26
N PHE A 198 9.27 13.46 15.49
CA PHE A 198 10.18 14.51 15.95
C PHE A 198 11.66 14.14 15.79
N ILE A 199 11.98 12.85 15.84
CA ILE A 199 13.37 12.36 15.89
C ILE A 199 13.76 11.44 14.71
N GLY A 200 12.85 11.21 13.77
CA GLY A 200 13.06 10.34 12.60
C GLY A 200 12.46 10.93 11.33
N ASP A 201 12.32 10.11 10.29
CA ASP A 201 11.84 10.53 8.96
C ASP A 201 10.29 10.67 8.86
N GLY A 202 9.58 10.40 9.96
CA GLY A 202 8.12 10.45 10.03
C GLY A 202 7.55 9.61 11.17
N PRO A 203 6.25 9.76 11.48
CA PRO A 203 5.60 8.91 12.46
C PRO A 203 5.55 7.44 11.98
N VAL A 204 5.40 6.52 12.93
CA VAL A 204 4.96 5.15 12.61
C VAL A 204 3.60 5.23 11.91
N PRO A 205 3.34 4.48 10.81
CA PRO A 205 2.07 4.53 10.08
C PRO A 205 0.96 3.77 10.83
N ILE A 206 0.56 4.30 11.98
CA ILE A 206 -0.40 3.71 12.91
C ILE A 206 -1.76 3.51 12.23
N ALA A 207 -2.24 4.51 11.48
CA ALA A 207 -3.52 4.47 10.78
C ALA A 207 -3.54 3.39 9.70
N ASP A 208 -2.48 3.30 8.91
CA ASP A 208 -2.41 2.34 7.80
C ASP A 208 -2.24 0.91 8.31
N ILE A 209 -1.51 0.69 9.41
CA ILE A 209 -1.44 -0.62 10.08
C ILE A 209 -2.80 -1.00 10.65
N GLN A 210 -3.49 -0.07 11.32
CA GLN A 210 -4.85 -0.32 11.81
C GLN A 210 -5.82 -0.64 10.65
N ARG A 211 -5.69 0.04 9.51
CA ARG A 211 -6.48 -0.25 8.31
C ARG A 211 -6.21 -1.64 7.75
N TYR A 212 -4.94 -2.00 7.62
CA TYR A 212 -4.55 -3.36 7.22
C TYR A 212 -5.17 -4.41 8.15
N LEU A 213 -5.06 -4.23 9.47
CA LEU A 213 -5.63 -5.14 10.46
C LEU A 213 -7.16 -5.21 10.39
N ALA A 214 -7.83 -4.07 10.20
CA ALA A 214 -9.28 -3.99 10.01
C ALA A 214 -9.74 -4.72 8.74
N GLU A 215 -9.00 -4.61 7.64
CA GLU A 215 -9.28 -5.37 6.42
C GLU A 215 -9.11 -6.87 6.64
N GLN A 216 -8.07 -7.30 7.35
CA GLN A 216 -7.90 -8.70 7.74
C GLN A 216 -9.04 -9.17 8.65
N ALA A 217 -9.47 -8.35 9.61
CA ALA A 217 -10.58 -8.66 10.50
C ALA A 217 -11.88 -8.89 9.74
N ASN A 218 -12.19 -8.03 8.77
CA ASN A 218 -13.38 -8.19 7.93
C ASN A 218 -13.31 -9.45 7.05
N ARG A 219 -12.15 -9.69 6.41
CA ARG A 219 -11.97 -10.87 5.53
C ARG A 219 -12.04 -12.19 6.29
N ASN A 220 -11.50 -12.22 7.51
CA ASN A 220 -11.42 -13.44 8.33
C ASN A 220 -12.57 -13.56 9.35
N GLY A 221 -13.46 -12.56 9.42
CA GLY A 221 -14.62 -12.56 10.32
C GLY A 221 -14.30 -12.30 11.79
N TRP A 222 -13.18 -11.63 12.09
CA TRP A 222 -12.78 -11.24 13.46
C TRP A 222 -13.59 -10.06 14.00
N SER A 223 -14.18 -9.25 13.11
CA SER A 223 -14.99 -8.06 13.44
C SER A 223 -16.43 -8.38 13.90
N LYS A 224 -16.78 -9.66 14.05
CA LYS A 224 -18.11 -10.09 14.49
C LYS A 224 -18.41 -9.65 15.93
N LEU A 225 -19.69 -9.38 16.19
CA LEU A 225 -20.19 -9.14 17.55
C LEU A 225 -19.99 -10.37 18.43
N ARG A 226 -19.64 -10.11 19.70
CA ARG A 226 -19.37 -11.15 20.71
C ARG A 226 -20.57 -11.29 21.62
N ILE A 227 -21.64 -11.89 21.12
CA ILE A 227 -22.88 -12.08 21.88
C ILE A 227 -22.71 -13.25 22.86
N PRO A 228 -22.95 -13.08 24.16
CA PRO A 228 -22.92 -14.16 25.12
C PRO A 228 -24.05 -15.17 24.84
N GLN A 229 -23.87 -16.42 25.23
CA GLN A 229 -24.89 -17.47 25.03
C GLN A 229 -26.15 -17.25 25.86
N GLN A 230 -26.03 -16.56 27.00
CA GLN A 230 -27.13 -16.26 27.89
C GLN A 230 -27.35 -14.75 27.94
N GLU A 231 -28.57 -14.34 27.60
CA GLU A 231 -29.03 -12.97 27.74
C GLU A 231 -29.48 -12.70 29.19
N THR A 232 -29.31 -11.47 29.65
CA THR A 232 -29.74 -11.00 30.96
C THR A 232 -31.26 -10.80 31.05
N GLY A 233 -31.97 -10.83 29.92
CA GLY A 233 -33.41 -10.57 29.82
C GLY A 233 -33.79 -9.10 30.01
N LYS A 234 -32.81 -8.19 30.08
CA LYS A 234 -33.03 -6.75 30.21
C LYS A 234 -33.29 -6.12 28.86
N ASN A 235 -34.21 -5.16 28.81
CA ASN A 235 -34.50 -4.36 27.62
C ASN A 235 -33.96 -2.94 27.78
N VAL A 236 -33.15 -2.49 26.81
CA VAL A 236 -32.60 -1.13 26.77
C VAL A 236 -32.94 -0.50 25.43
N ALA A 237 -33.54 0.69 25.45
CA ALA A 237 -33.79 1.48 24.25
C ALA A 237 -32.65 2.49 24.03
N ILE A 238 -32.12 2.53 22.80
CA ILE A 238 -31.09 3.47 22.38
C ILE A 238 -31.69 4.39 21.32
N ILE A 239 -31.75 5.70 21.62
CA ILE A 239 -32.28 6.69 20.69
C ILE A 239 -31.12 7.35 19.96
N GLY A 240 -30.94 6.99 18.69
CA GLY A 240 -29.92 7.54 17.80
C GLY A 240 -28.94 6.47 17.28
N ALA A 241 -28.74 6.45 15.96
CA ALA A 241 -27.89 5.48 15.26
C ALA A 241 -26.51 6.05 14.87
N GLY A 242 -26.06 7.11 15.55
CA GLY A 242 -24.70 7.63 15.39
C GLY A 242 -23.65 6.76 16.11
N PRO A 243 -22.35 7.10 16.00
CA PRO A 243 -21.26 6.33 16.60
C PRO A 243 -21.44 6.04 18.09
N ALA A 244 -21.94 7.01 18.86
CA ALA A 244 -22.20 6.82 20.29
C ALA A 244 -23.30 5.78 20.57
N GLY A 245 -24.43 5.88 19.86
CA GLY A 245 -25.55 4.95 20.04
C GLY A 245 -25.20 3.54 19.60
N LEU A 246 -24.52 3.38 18.46
CA LEU A 246 -24.04 2.09 18.00
C LEU A 246 -22.96 1.52 18.94
N SER A 247 -22.05 2.34 19.47
CA SER A 247 -21.05 1.89 20.46
C SER A 247 -21.72 1.36 21.72
N CYS A 248 -22.74 2.08 22.22
CA CYS A 248 -23.53 1.67 23.37
C CYS A 248 -24.25 0.35 23.09
N ALA A 249 -24.87 0.21 21.92
CA ALA A 249 -25.55 -1.01 21.49
C ALA A 249 -24.59 -2.21 21.48
N VAL A 250 -23.41 -2.06 20.86
CA VAL A 250 -22.38 -3.11 20.81
C VAL A 250 -21.97 -3.54 22.21
N LYS A 251 -21.64 -2.59 23.10
CA LYS A 251 -21.21 -2.91 24.47
C LYS A 251 -22.30 -3.56 25.30
N LEU A 252 -23.55 -3.14 25.16
CA LEU A 252 -24.68 -3.77 25.84
C LEU A 252 -24.91 -5.20 25.32
N LEU A 253 -24.93 -5.38 24.00
CA LEU A 253 -25.08 -6.70 23.38
C LEU A 253 -23.95 -7.68 23.78
N GLU A 254 -22.71 -7.19 23.92
CA GLU A 254 -21.57 -8.00 24.37
C GLU A 254 -21.62 -8.32 25.88
N ALA A 255 -22.32 -7.51 26.67
CA ALA A 255 -22.51 -7.73 28.10
C ALA A 255 -23.66 -8.71 28.42
N GLY A 256 -24.55 -8.94 27.46
CA GLY A 256 -25.79 -9.73 27.59
C GLY A 256 -26.97 -8.88 28.02
#